data_AF-A0A0D0NHL5-F1
#
_entry.id   AF-A0A0D0NHL5-F1
#
_cell.length_a   1.000
_cell.length_b   1.000
_cell.length_c   1.000
_cell.angle_alpha   90.00
_cell.angle_beta   90.00
_cell.angle_gamma   90.00
#
_symmetry.space_group_name_H-M   'P 1'
#
loop_
_entity.id
_entity.type
_entity.pdbx_description
1 polymer ?
#
loop_
_entity_poly.entity_id
_entity_poly.type
_entity_poly.pdbx_seq_one_letter_code
_entity_poly.pdbx_strand_id
1 'polypeptide(L)'
;MTAPLILTLALDRATFARFDAERRALFPDRRYRLPAHLTLFHALPGDDLVPIGQALLEVAARTPPLPLRFAELMDLRPGVAYRVRSEALDRLRADLAVRWQDCAPTSPSAGRTA
;
A
#
# COMPACT_ATOMS: atom_id res chain seq x y z
N MET A 1 -11.66 19.92 -6.45
CA MET A 1 -11.16 18.86 -5.55
C MET A 1 -10.39 17.88 -6.40
N THR A 2 -9.08 17.79 -6.23
CA THR A 2 -8.24 16.85 -6.98
C THR A 2 -8.43 15.44 -6.44
N ALA A 3 -8.39 14.44 -7.32
CA ALA A 3 -8.60 13.05 -6.94
C ALA A 3 -7.56 12.62 -5.90
N PRO A 4 -7.95 11.94 -4.82
CA PRO A 4 -7.02 11.50 -3.79
C PRO A 4 -6.02 10.50 -4.36
N LEU A 5 -4.80 10.53 -3.83
CA LEU A 5 -3.74 9.61 -4.23
C LEU A 5 -3.76 8.36 -3.34
N ILE A 6 -3.50 7.21 -3.96
CA ILE A 6 -3.24 5.95 -3.26
C ILE A 6 -1.74 5.71 -3.31
N LEU A 7 -1.12 5.54 -2.14
CA LEU A 7 0.27 5.16 -2.03
C LEU A 7 0.37 3.66 -1.75
N THR A 8 1.09 2.94 -2.62
CA THR A 8 1.33 1.51 -2.50
C THR A 8 2.82 1.21 -2.35
N LEU A 9 3.14 0.13 -1.65
CA LEU A 9 4.48 -0.43 -1.62
C LEU A 9 4.66 -1.35 -2.83
N ALA A 10 5.70 -1.10 -3.62
CA ALA A 10 6.09 -2.00 -4.70
C ALA A 10 6.61 -3.33 -4.12
N LEU A 11 6.10 -4.44 -4.66
CA LEU A 11 6.59 -5.79 -4.36
C LEU A 11 7.63 -6.20 -5.39
N ASP A 12 8.52 -7.13 -5.03
CA ASP A 12 9.40 -7.75 -6.02
C ASP A 12 8.58 -8.49 -7.08
N ARG A 13 9.20 -8.72 -8.24
CA ARG A 13 8.54 -9.27 -9.42
C ARG A 13 7.88 -10.62 -9.15
N ALA A 14 8.52 -11.51 -8.39
CA ALA A 14 8.02 -12.84 -8.14
C ALA A 14 6.82 -12.81 -7.19
N THR A 15 6.93 -12.06 -6.10
CA THR A 15 5.85 -11.88 -5.13
C THR A 15 4.63 -11.21 -5.76
N PHE A 16 4.84 -10.15 -6.55
CA PHE A 16 3.75 -9.49 -7.29
C PHE A 16 3.05 -10.44 -8.25
N ALA A 17 3.82 -11.17 -9.08
CA ALA A 17 3.25 -12.08 -10.07
C ALA A 17 2.39 -13.18 -9.43
N ARG A 18 2.81 -13.70 -8.26
CA ARG A 18 2.03 -14.67 -7.49
C ARG A 18 0.69 -14.09 -7.06
N PHE A 19 0.68 -12.95 -6.37
CA PHE A 19 -0.55 -12.38 -5.85
C PHE A 19 -1.48 -11.86 -6.95
N ASP A 20 -0.95 -11.30 -8.03
CA ASP A 20 -1.80 -10.87 -9.15
C ASP A 20 -2.40 -12.05 -9.91
N ALA A 21 -1.73 -13.21 -9.95
CA ALA A 21 -2.31 -14.46 -10.46
C ALA A 21 -3.46 -14.96 -9.56
N GLU A 22 -3.26 -15.00 -8.23
CA GLU A 22 -4.30 -15.38 -7.27
C GLU A 22 -5.51 -14.46 -7.35
N ARG A 23 -5.28 -13.14 -7.37
CA ARG A 23 -6.33 -12.12 -7.52
C ARG A 23 -7.15 -12.35 -8.79
N ARG A 24 -6.51 -12.60 -9.94
CA ARG A 24 -7.21 -12.90 -11.21
C ARG A 24 -8.02 -14.19 -11.16
N ALA A 25 -7.50 -15.23 -10.51
CA ALA A 25 -8.16 -16.53 -10.43
C ALA A 25 -9.38 -16.51 -9.48
N LEU A 26 -9.27 -15.84 -8.34
CA LEU A 26 -10.29 -15.81 -7.29
C LEU A 26 -11.32 -14.68 -7.48
N PHE A 27 -10.91 -13.57 -8.10
CA PHE A 27 -11.76 -12.40 -8.36
C PHE A 27 -11.76 -12.05 -9.85
N PRO A 28 -12.37 -12.90 -10.71
CA PRO A 28 -12.39 -12.69 -12.15
C PRO A 28 -13.30 -11.53 -12.60
N ASP A 29 -14.12 -10.98 -11.70
CA ASP A 29 -15.02 -9.87 -12.01
C ASP A 29 -14.24 -8.61 -12.40
N ARG A 30 -14.57 -8.04 -13.56
CA ARG A 30 -13.90 -6.87 -14.16
C ARG A 30 -14.11 -5.56 -13.37
N ARG A 31 -14.89 -5.59 -12.28
CA ARG A 31 -15.04 -4.45 -11.36
C ARG A 31 -13.75 -4.15 -10.58
N TYR A 32 -12.91 -5.15 -10.33
CA TYR A 32 -11.60 -4.96 -9.68
C TYR A 32 -10.54 -4.59 -10.73
N ARG A 33 -10.33 -3.29 -10.92
CA ARG A 33 -9.42 -2.75 -11.94
C ARG A 33 -7.96 -2.65 -11.49
N LEU A 34 -7.69 -2.71 -10.19
CA LEU A 34 -6.32 -2.64 -9.67
C LEU A 34 -5.66 -4.02 -9.69
N PRO A 35 -4.41 -4.14 -10.19
CA PRO A 35 -3.57 -5.31 -9.93
C PRO A 35 -3.36 -5.53 -8.43
N ALA A 36 -2.83 -6.70 -8.06
CA ALA A 36 -2.51 -6.97 -6.67
C ALA A 36 -1.57 -5.91 -6.10
N HIS A 37 -1.93 -5.30 -4.96
CA HIS A 37 -1.21 -4.12 -4.46
C HIS A 37 -1.18 -4.08 -2.95
N LEU A 38 -0.05 -3.64 -2.37
CA LEU A 38 0.09 -3.42 -0.93
C LEU A 38 -0.14 -1.94 -0.61
N THR A 39 -1.29 -1.59 -0.05
CA THR A 39 -1.65 -0.20 0.27
C THR A 39 -0.99 0.28 1.57
N LEU A 40 -0.28 1.41 1.50
CA LEU A 40 0.21 2.15 2.66
C LEU A 40 -0.81 3.21 3.10
N PHE A 41 -1.27 4.01 2.14
CA PHE A 41 -2.28 5.06 2.34
C PHE A 41 -3.29 5.03 1.20
N HIS A 42 -4.57 5.17 1.53
CA HIS A 42 -5.69 5.07 0.58
C HIS A 42 -6.29 6.43 0.21
N ALA A 43 -5.81 7.52 0.83
CA ALA A 43 -6.31 8.87 0.62
C ALA A 43 -5.25 9.91 1.03
N LEU A 44 -4.28 10.20 0.16
CA LEU A 44 -3.41 11.38 0.29
C LEU A 44 -3.97 12.54 -0.56
N PRO A 45 -3.66 13.81 -0.24
CA PRO A 45 -4.14 14.95 -1.02
C PRO A 45 -3.69 14.88 -2.48
N GLY A 46 -4.66 15.02 -3.38
CA GLY A 46 -4.42 15.00 -4.82
C GLY A 46 -3.54 16.15 -5.33
N ASP A 47 -3.66 17.30 -4.68
CA ASP A 47 -2.93 18.53 -5.04
C ASP A 47 -1.42 18.44 -4.72
N ASP A 48 -1.04 17.51 -3.84
CA ASP A 48 0.33 17.36 -3.33
C ASP A 48 1.16 16.30 -4.09
N LEU A 49 0.76 15.90 -5.30
CA LEU A 49 1.43 14.83 -6.05
C LEU A 49 2.96 15.05 -6.20
N VAL A 50 3.37 16.26 -6.54
CA VAL A 50 4.79 16.62 -6.72
C VAL A 50 5.56 16.57 -5.38
N PRO A 51 5.16 17.31 -4.33
CA PRO A 51 5.88 17.27 -3.05
C PRO A 51 5.87 15.88 -2.39
N ILE A 52 4.77 15.13 -2.49
CA ILE A 52 4.70 13.73 -2.03
C ILE A 52 5.70 12.86 -2.81
N GLY A 53 5.75 12.99 -4.13
CA GLY A 53 6.68 12.25 -4.98
C GLY A 53 8.15 12.51 -4.62
N GLN A 54 8.53 13.77 -4.38
CA GLN A 54 9.88 14.14 -3.95
C GLN A 54 10.23 13.54 -2.58
N ALA A 55 9.32 13.66 -1.61
CA ALA A 55 9.49 13.05 -0.30
C ALA A 55 9.66 11.53 -0.37
N LEU A 56 8.91 10.86 -1.25
CA LEU A 56 9.00 9.42 -1.47
C LEU A 56 10.32 8.99 -2.10
N LEU A 57 10.88 9.77 -3.03
CA LEU A 57 12.21 9.49 -3.60
C LEU A 57 13.29 9.52 -2.53
N GLU A 58 13.27 10.52 -1.64
CA GLU A 58 14.22 10.64 -0.53
C GLU A 58 14.12 9.48 0.46
N VAL A 59 12.90 9.03 0.74
CA VAL A 59 12.63 7.91 1.64
C VAL A 59 13.06 6.60 0.99
N ALA A 60 12.70 6.38 -0.28
CA ALA A 60 13.07 5.18 -1.02
C ALA A 60 14.60 5.03 -1.14
N ALA A 61 15.33 6.12 -1.37
CA ALA A 61 16.80 6.10 -1.46
C ALA A 61 17.48 5.64 -0.16
N ARG A 62 16.82 5.80 0.99
CA ARG A 62 17.36 5.44 2.32
C ARG A 62 16.76 4.16 2.89
N THR A 63 15.71 3.63 2.26
CA THR A 63 14.99 2.46 2.74
C THR A 63 15.51 1.21 2.03
N PRO A 64 16.19 0.29 2.73
CA PRO A 64 16.56 -1.00 2.14
C PRO A 64 15.30 -1.85 1.89
N PRO A 65 15.41 -2.95 1.11
CA PRO A 65 14.31 -3.90 0.93
C PRO A 65 13.71 -4.33 2.27
N LEU A 66 12.38 -4.22 2.38
CA LEU A 66 11.67 -4.50 3.63
C LEU A 66 11.35 -6.00 3.71
N PRO A 67 11.69 -6.68 4.83
CA PRO A 67 11.28 -8.06 5.03
C PRO A 67 9.78 -8.10 5.31
N LEU A 68 9.00 -8.71 4.41
CA LEU A 68 7.55 -8.84 4.54
C LEU A 68 7.17 -10.30 4.83
N ARG A 69 6.28 -10.50 5.81
CA ARG A 69 5.62 -11.79 6.02
C ARG A 69 4.13 -11.67 5.73
N PHE A 70 3.66 -12.45 4.77
CA PHE A 70 2.23 -12.58 4.47
C PHE A 70 1.67 -13.71 5.33
N ALA A 71 0.76 -13.37 6.24
CA ALA A 71 0.26 -14.29 7.25
C ALA A 71 -1.10 -14.86 6.84
N GLU A 72 -2.17 -14.33 7.44
CA GLU A 72 -3.53 -14.82 7.31
C GLU A 72 -4.34 -14.00 6.30
N LEU A 73 -5.38 -14.63 5.75
CA LEU A 73 -6.40 -13.93 4.97
C LEU A 73 -7.28 -13.10 5.90
N MET A 74 -7.66 -11.92 5.42
CA MET A 74 -8.56 -10.98 6.06
C MET A 74 -9.77 -10.77 5.17
N ASP A 75 -10.97 -10.93 5.73
CA ASP A 75 -12.21 -10.55 5.06
C ASP A 75 -12.39 -9.03 5.12
N LEU A 76 -12.53 -8.38 3.95
CA LEU A 76 -12.64 -6.92 3.80
C LEU A 76 -14.00 -6.46 3.27
N ARG A 77 -14.95 -7.38 3.06
CA ARG A 77 -16.30 -7.17 2.49
C ARG A 77 -16.61 -5.75 1.93
N PRO A 78 -16.60 -5.58 0.59
CA PRO A 78 -16.26 -6.58 -0.42
C PRO A 78 -14.74 -6.81 -0.50
N GLY A 79 -14.32 -8.08 -0.65
CA GLY A 79 -12.94 -8.45 -0.95
C GLY A 79 -12.22 -9.24 0.15
N VAL A 80 -11.02 -9.71 -0.19
CA VAL A 80 -10.13 -10.44 0.71
C VAL A 80 -8.74 -9.81 0.58
N ALA A 81 -7.99 -9.75 1.68
CA ALA A 81 -6.60 -9.30 1.67
C ALA A 81 -5.70 -10.23 2.47
N TYR A 82 -4.40 -10.20 2.18
CA TYR A 82 -3.40 -10.78 3.06
C TYR A 82 -3.03 -9.81 4.18
N ARG A 83 -2.97 -10.30 5.41
CA ARG A 83 -2.32 -9.59 6.52
C ARG A 83 -0.81 -9.61 6.30
N VAL A 84 -0.22 -8.43 6.21
CA VAL A 84 1.24 -8.27 6.13
C VAL A 84 1.78 -7.93 7.51
N ARG A 85 2.82 -8.63 7.94
CA ARG A 85 3.56 -8.37 9.18
C ARG A 85 4.99 -7.96 8.83
N SER A 86 5.41 -6.77 9.25
CA SER A 86 6.78 -6.29 9.08
C SER A 86 7.02 -5.06 9.95
N GLU A 87 7.85 -5.19 10.98
CA GLU A 87 8.20 -4.06 11.86
C GLU A 87 8.86 -2.90 11.09
N ALA A 88 9.63 -3.22 10.06
CA ALA A 88 10.28 -2.21 9.22
C ALA A 88 9.25 -1.44 8.38
N LEU A 89 8.24 -2.14 7.86
CA LEU A 89 7.12 -1.51 7.16
C LEU A 89 6.27 -0.65 8.10
N ASP A 90 6.01 -1.14 9.31
CA ASP A 90 5.21 -0.42 10.30
C ASP A 90 5.91 0.88 10.73
N ARG A 91 7.23 0.83 10.95
CA ARG A 91 8.07 2.02 11.20
C ARG A 91 8.04 3.00 10.02
N LEU A 92 8.30 2.52 8.80
CA LEU A 92 8.26 3.36 7.60
C LEU A 92 6.90 4.08 7.45
N ARG A 93 5.80 3.35 7.66
CA ARG A 93 4.46 3.92 7.57
C ARG A 93 4.21 4.95 8.67
N ALA A 94 4.68 4.71 9.90
CA ALA A 94 4.56 5.67 10.99
C ALA A 94 5.34 6.96 10.70
N ASP A 95 6.57 6.85 10.19
CA ASP A 95 7.40 8.00 9.83
C ASP A 95 6.76 8.84 8.72
N LEU A 96 6.23 8.17 7.69
CA LEU A 96 5.48 8.83 6.61
C LEU A 96 4.19 9.49 7.12
N ALA A 97 3.47 8.84 8.04
CA ALA A 97 2.28 9.39 8.65
C ALA A 97 2.61 10.66 9.43
N VAL A 98 3.69 10.67 10.24
CA VAL A 98 4.17 11.85 10.96
C VAL A 98 4.52 12.97 9.98
N ARG A 99 5.26 12.66 8.91
CA ARG A 99 5.65 13.64 7.88
C ARG A 99 4.46 14.29 7.18
N TRP A 100 3.32 13.61 7.14
CA TRP A 100 2.09 14.06 6.48
C TRP A 100 0.92 14.25 7.45
N GLN A 101 1.17 14.43 8.76
CA GLN A 101 0.13 14.62 9.78
C GLN A 101 -0.81 15.79 9.46
N ASP A 102 -0.30 16.81 8.76
CA ASP A 102 -1.08 17.98 8.34
C ASP A 102 -1.90 17.75 7.04
N CYS A 103 -1.60 16.66 6.31
CA CYS A 103 -2.13 16.39 4.97
C CYS A 103 -2.96 15.08 4.88
N ALA A 104 -2.75 14.10 5.77
CA ALA A 104 -3.37 12.79 5.67
C ALA A 104 -4.56 12.63 6.65
N PRO A 105 -5.75 12.20 6.19
CA PRO A 105 -6.79 11.77 7.12
C PRO A 105 -6.31 10.53 7.90
N THR A 106 -6.42 10.60 9.22
CA THR A 106 -6.03 9.53 10.16
C THR A 106 -6.74 8.22 9.79
N SER A 107 -6.00 7.26 9.24
CA SER A 107 -6.57 6.01 8.73
C SER A 107 -6.11 4.80 9.55
N PRO A 108 -7.02 3.89 9.99
CA PRO A 108 -6.63 2.74 10.80
C PRO A 108 -5.79 1.69 10.04
N SER A 109 -4.85 1.06 10.78
CA SER A 109 -3.93 -0.07 10.48
C SER A 109 -4.42 -1.04 9.39
N ALA A 110 -3.63 -1.59 8.46
CA ALA A 110 -2.29 -2.15 8.44
C ALA A 110 -1.80 -2.17 6.96
N GLY A 111 -0.55 -2.52 6.68
CA GLY A 111 -0.16 -2.83 5.29
C GLY A 111 -1.03 -3.97 4.75
N ARG A 112 -1.86 -3.70 3.74
CA ARG A 112 -2.85 -4.64 3.21
C ARG A 112 -2.54 -4.93 1.76
N THR A 113 -2.49 -6.22 1.39
CA THR A 113 -2.43 -6.63 -0.02
C THR A 113 -3.81 -7.10 -0.46
N ALA A 114 -4.44 -6.37 -1.40
CA ALA A 114 -5.71 -6.73 -2.04
C ALA A 114 -5.49 -7.20 -3.49
#